data_AF-A0A914KTI1-F1
#
_entry.id   AF-A0A914KTI1-F1
#
_cell.length_a   1.000
_cell.length_b   1.000
_cell.length_c   1.000
_cell.angle_alpha   90.00
_cell.angle_beta   90.00
_cell.angle_gamma   90.00
#
_symmetry.space_group_name_H-M   'P 1'
#
loop_
_entity.id
_entity.type
_entity.pdbx_description
1 polymer ?
#
loop_
_entity_poly.entity_id
_entity_poly.type
_entity_poly.pdbx_seq_one_letter_code
_entity_poly.pdbx_strand_id
1 'polypeptide(L)'
;MPFGTPPQTFNVLLSTGSADCWVTAFNVSTNKPRFFPQNSSTFSLPNPQKYLNFPSVQGIVGIDTVQFAGLSQAKLEFSFADIIENQTLAQPFDGIMGLTFTELSKSATKNPLMAAIDNSKYKLPKIFIVNHTQ
;
A
#
# COMPACT_ATOMS: atom_id res chain seq x y z
N MET A 1 9.08 -0.11 -4.98
CA MET A 1 8.64 -0.39 -3.61
C MET A 1 8.43 -1.89 -3.43
N PRO A 2 9.19 -2.55 -2.53
CA PRO A 2 9.10 -3.99 -2.30
C PRO A 2 7.97 -4.39 -1.32
N PHE A 3 7.24 -5.46 -1.67
CA PHE A 3 6.19 -6.09 -0.87
C PHE A 3 6.44 -7.59 -0.73
N GLY A 4 6.30 -8.13 0.46
CA GLY A 4 6.44 -9.55 0.74
C GLY A 4 7.86 -10.07 0.93
N THR A 5 7.95 -11.37 1.19
CA THR A 5 9.20 -12.10 1.44
C THR A 5 9.22 -13.43 0.66
N PRO A 6 10.06 -13.61 -0.38
CA PRO A 6 10.97 -12.63 -0.96
C PRO A 6 10.22 -11.44 -1.59
N PRO A 7 10.87 -10.27 -1.76
CA PRO A 7 10.16 -9.06 -2.17
C PRO A 7 9.70 -9.06 -3.63
N GLN A 8 8.44 -8.68 -3.84
CA GLN A 8 7.83 -8.36 -5.13
C GLN A 8 7.83 -6.84 -5.30
N THR A 9 8.43 -6.31 -6.37
CA THR A 9 8.72 -4.87 -6.50
C THR A 9 7.77 -4.17 -7.47
N PHE A 10 7.27 -3.00 -7.05
CA PHE A 10 6.30 -2.19 -7.78
C PHE A 10 6.75 -0.74 -7.93
N ASN A 11 6.46 -0.10 -9.05
CA ASN A 11 6.55 1.34 -9.21
C ASN A 11 5.28 1.98 -8.63
N VAL A 12 5.42 2.61 -7.46
CA VAL A 12 4.27 3.12 -6.70
C VAL A 12 4.27 4.65 -6.75
N LEU A 13 3.13 5.22 -7.17
CA LEU A 13 2.91 6.66 -7.14
C LEU A 13 2.65 7.12 -5.70
N LEU A 14 3.40 8.13 -5.25
CA LEU A 14 3.11 8.81 -3.98
C LEU A 14 2.02 9.88 -4.23
N SER A 15 0.90 9.78 -3.51
CA SER A 15 -0.28 10.62 -3.77
C SER A 15 -0.77 11.31 -2.50
N THR A 16 -0.77 12.64 -2.50
CA THR A 16 -1.40 13.46 -1.46
C THR A 16 -2.92 13.60 -1.66
N GLY A 17 -3.49 13.00 -2.70
CA GLY A 17 -4.93 13.01 -2.97
C GLY A 17 -5.67 11.77 -2.46
N SER A 18 -4.97 10.82 -1.84
CA SER A 18 -5.53 9.55 -1.36
C SER A 18 -4.85 9.07 -0.08
N ALA A 19 -5.54 8.24 0.70
CA ALA A 19 -5.02 7.67 1.96
C ALA A 19 -4.55 6.22 1.80
N ASP A 20 -5.18 5.46 0.90
CA ASP A 20 -4.94 4.02 0.75
C ASP A 20 -3.62 3.72 0.03
N CYS A 21 -2.97 2.63 0.43
CA CYS A 21 -1.84 2.03 -0.28
C CYS A 21 -2.31 0.77 -1.02
N TRP A 22 -2.11 0.71 -2.33
CA TRP A 22 -2.50 -0.45 -3.13
C TRP A 22 -1.54 -0.74 -4.27
N VAL A 23 -1.50 -2.01 -4.70
CA VAL A 23 -0.77 -2.50 -5.88
C VAL A 23 -1.66 -3.41 -6.71
N THR A 24 -1.31 -3.63 -7.98
CA THR A 24 -2.10 -4.49 -8.88
C THR A 24 -2.06 -5.96 -8.44
N ALA A 25 -3.21 -6.65 -8.42
CA ALA A 25 -3.29 -8.06 -8.03
C ALA A 25 -2.97 -9.03 -9.18
N PHE A 26 -2.61 -10.28 -8.82
CA PHE A 26 -2.26 -11.36 -9.74
C PHE A 26 -3.30 -11.68 -10.83
N ASN A 27 -4.59 -11.45 -10.56
CA ASN A 27 -5.70 -11.78 -11.45
C ASN A 27 -6.05 -10.64 -12.42
N VAL A 28 -5.42 -9.48 -12.32
CA VAL A 28 -5.61 -8.39 -13.29
C VAL A 28 -4.87 -8.74 -14.59
N SER A 29 -5.57 -8.60 -15.72
CA SER A 29 -5.00 -8.82 -17.06
C SER A 29 -4.16 -7.61 -17.48
N THR A 30 -2.86 -7.64 -17.19
CA THR A 30 -1.93 -6.56 -17.51
C THR A 30 -0.49 -7.10 -17.61
N ASN A 31 0.37 -6.36 -18.32
CA ASN A 31 1.81 -6.61 -18.39
C ASN A 31 2.59 -5.96 -17.25
N LYS A 32 1.92 -5.19 -16.37
CA LYS A 32 2.54 -4.59 -15.20
C LYS A 32 2.90 -5.66 -14.14
N PRO A 33 3.85 -5.36 -13.24
CA PRO A 33 4.02 -6.09 -12.00
C PRO A 33 2.69 -6.32 -11.28
N ARG A 34 2.52 -7.54 -10.76
CA ARG A 34 1.32 -7.96 -10.03
C ARG A 34 1.72 -8.62 -8.72
N PHE A 35 0.92 -8.42 -7.69
CA PHE A 35 1.13 -9.01 -6.38
C PHE A 35 0.52 -10.41 -6.33
N PHE A 36 1.37 -11.39 -6.04
CA PHE A 36 1.02 -12.80 -5.85
C PHE A 36 1.16 -13.14 -4.37
N PRO A 37 0.05 -13.21 -3.60
CA PRO A 37 0.09 -13.53 -2.18
C PRO A 37 0.86 -14.83 -1.85
N GLN A 38 0.70 -15.85 -2.69
CA GLN A 38 1.33 -17.16 -2.53
C GLN A 38 2.86 -17.15 -2.68
N ASN A 39 3.41 -16.08 -3.26
CA ASN A 39 4.86 -15.92 -3.44
C ASN A 39 5.52 -15.20 -2.26
N SER A 40 4.77 -14.88 -1.19
CA SER A 40 5.28 -14.25 0.01
C SER A 40 5.05 -15.12 1.24
N SER A 41 6.13 -15.48 1.94
CA SER A 41 6.10 -16.25 3.18
C SER A 41 5.61 -15.45 4.39
N THR A 42 5.57 -14.12 4.28
CA THR A 42 5.09 -13.21 5.34
C THR A 42 3.67 -12.70 5.09
N PHE A 43 3.03 -13.12 4.00
CA PHE A 43 1.67 -12.73 3.68
C PHE A 43 0.66 -13.40 4.61
N SER A 44 -0.33 -12.63 5.06
CA SER A 44 -1.54 -13.15 5.67
C SER A 44 -2.74 -12.26 5.32
N LEU A 45 -3.94 -12.76 5.58
CA LEU A 45 -5.17 -11.95 5.49
C LEU A 45 -5.56 -11.42 6.88
N PRO A 46 -6.11 -10.20 6.98
CA PRO A 46 -6.73 -9.74 8.21
C PRO A 46 -7.98 -10.57 8.54
N ASN A 47 -8.30 -10.66 9.82
CA ASN A 47 -9.56 -11.22 10.30
C ASN A 47 -10.21 -10.22 11.27
N PRO A 48 -11.37 -9.62 10.94
CA PRO A 48 -12.17 -9.85 9.74
C PRO A 48 -11.50 -9.36 8.44
N GLN A 49 -11.92 -9.90 7.31
CA GLN A 49 -11.44 -9.48 5.99
C GLN A 49 -11.85 -8.03 5.70
N LYS A 50 -10.94 -7.25 5.10
CA LYS A 50 -11.13 -5.84 4.73
C LYS A 50 -10.95 -5.67 3.23
N TYR A 51 -11.52 -4.59 2.68
CA TYR A 51 -11.56 -4.35 1.25
C TYR A 51 -11.25 -2.90 0.91
N LEU A 52 -10.69 -2.68 -0.27
CA LEU A 52 -10.60 -1.38 -0.91
C LEU A 52 -11.78 -1.25 -1.86
N ASN A 53 -12.53 -0.16 -1.77
CA ASN A 53 -13.65 0.09 -2.66
C ASN A 53 -13.70 1.55 -3.13
N PHE A 54 -13.13 1.80 -4.31
CA PHE A 54 -13.31 3.02 -5.08
C PHE A 54 -14.01 2.69 -6.40
N PRO A 55 -14.70 3.65 -7.04
CA PRO A 55 -15.28 3.44 -8.36
C PRO A 55 -14.26 2.91 -9.38
N SER A 56 -13.03 3.43 -9.35
CA SER A 56 -11.98 3.10 -10.33
C SER A 56 -11.04 1.96 -9.92
N VAL A 57 -11.04 1.57 -8.64
CA VAL A 57 -10.13 0.57 -8.07
C VAL A 57 -10.83 -0.17 -6.92
N GLN A 58 -10.93 -1.48 -7.01
CA GLN A 58 -11.37 -2.34 -5.91
C GLN A 58 -10.33 -3.41 -5.63
N GLY A 59 -10.32 -3.93 -4.40
CA GLY A 59 -9.33 -4.91 -4.00
C GLY A 59 -9.56 -5.48 -2.61
N ILE A 60 -8.69 -6.43 -2.26
CA ILE A 60 -8.67 -7.08 -0.97
C ILE A 60 -7.51 -6.52 -0.15
N VAL A 61 -7.73 -6.30 1.14
CA VAL A 61 -6.64 -5.96 2.07
C VAL A 61 -5.88 -7.22 2.46
N GLY A 62 -4.56 -7.19 2.26
CA GLY A 62 -3.63 -8.17 2.80
C GLY A 62 -2.72 -7.54 3.85
N ILE A 63 -2.07 -8.40 4.63
CA ILE A 63 -1.03 -8.03 5.59
C ILE A 63 0.28 -8.63 5.06
N ASP A 64 1.31 -7.81 4.91
CA ASP A 64 2.64 -8.33 4.54
C ASP A 64 3.77 -7.40 5.02
N THR A 65 5.01 -7.79 4.77
CA THR A 65 6.17 -6.94 4.95
C THR A 65 6.28 -5.96 3.78
N VAL A 66 6.33 -4.67 4.06
CA VAL A 66 6.46 -3.62 3.03
C VAL A 66 7.66 -2.74 3.34
N GLN A 67 8.46 -2.46 2.32
CA GLN A 67 9.66 -1.64 2.46
C GLN A 67 9.46 -0.28 1.78
N PHE A 68 9.72 0.81 2.51
CA PHE A 68 9.61 2.18 2.01
C PHE A 68 10.71 3.05 2.62
N ALA A 69 11.39 3.84 1.78
CA ALA A 69 12.44 4.78 2.21
C ALA A 69 13.54 4.15 3.12
N GLY A 70 13.93 2.90 2.84
CA GLY A 70 14.91 2.15 3.65
C GLY A 70 14.36 1.57 4.96
N LEU A 71 13.07 1.81 5.26
CA LEU A 71 12.37 1.23 6.40
C LEU A 71 11.65 -0.04 5.96
N SER A 72 11.71 -1.09 6.79
CA SER A 72 10.99 -2.33 6.57
C SER A 72 9.91 -2.49 7.61
N GLN A 73 8.65 -2.26 7.22
CA GLN A 73 7.49 -2.38 8.09
C GLN A 73 6.90 -3.78 7.97
N ALA A 74 7.04 -4.58 9.04
CA ALA A 74 6.38 -5.87 9.15
C ALA A 74 4.89 -5.69 9.45
N LYS A 75 4.08 -6.63 8.95
CA LYS A 75 2.63 -6.68 9.17
C LYS A 75 1.90 -5.40 8.77
N LEU A 76 2.31 -4.77 7.67
CA LEU A 76 1.60 -3.64 7.12
C LEU A 76 0.37 -4.12 6.36
N GLU A 77 -0.78 -3.52 6.63
CA GLU A 77 -1.98 -3.66 5.81
C GLU A 77 -1.87 -2.82 4.54
N PHE A 78 -2.13 -3.42 3.38
CA PHE A 78 -2.25 -2.74 2.08
C PHE A 78 -3.24 -3.50 1.21
N SER A 79 -3.69 -2.90 0.11
CA SER A 79 -4.62 -3.57 -0.80
C SER A 79 -3.93 -4.09 -2.06
N PHE A 80 -4.29 -5.29 -2.50
CA PHE A 80 -4.00 -5.74 -3.86
C PHE A 80 -5.28 -5.67 -4.67
N ALA A 81 -5.27 -4.81 -5.69
CA ALA A 81 -6.44 -4.43 -6.47
C ALA A 81 -6.70 -5.44 -7.59
N ASP A 82 -7.86 -6.10 -7.54
CA ASP A 82 -8.31 -7.09 -8.51
C ASP A 82 -9.25 -6.51 -9.58
N ILE A 83 -9.80 -5.32 -9.33
CA ILE A 83 -10.55 -4.53 -10.31
C ILE A 83 -9.88 -3.17 -10.44
N ILE A 84 -9.44 -2.82 -11.65
CA ILE A 84 -8.82 -1.53 -11.97
C ILE A 84 -9.37 -1.06 -13.31
N GLU A 85 -9.89 0.16 -13.38
CA GLU A 85 -10.34 0.75 -14.64
C GLU A 85 -9.19 0.94 -15.64
N ASN A 86 -9.49 0.81 -16.94
CA ASN A 86 -8.51 0.92 -18.03
C ASN A 86 -7.69 2.22 -18.00
N GLN A 87 -8.31 3.35 -17.65
CA GLN A 87 -7.64 4.64 -17.55
C GLN A 87 -6.56 4.67 -16.44
N THR A 88 -6.80 3.95 -15.34
CA THR A 88 -5.84 3.76 -14.24
C THR A 88 -4.77 2.76 -14.65
N LEU A 89 -5.15 1.69 -15.36
CA LEU A 89 -4.19 0.71 -15.90
C LEU A 89 -3.27 1.31 -16.97
N ALA A 90 -3.69 2.34 -17.70
CA ALA A 90 -2.86 3.02 -18.70
C ALA A 90 -1.74 3.88 -18.09
N GLN A 91 -1.80 4.20 -16.79
CA GLN A 91 -0.80 5.01 -16.11
C GLN A 91 0.56 4.28 -15.99
N PRO A 92 1.69 4.98 -15.82
CA PRO A 92 3.02 4.33 -15.76
C PRO A 92 3.34 3.66 -14.40
N PHE A 93 2.44 3.74 -13.41
CA PHE A 93 2.63 3.15 -12.09
C PHE A 93 1.83 1.85 -11.91
N ASP A 94 2.29 1.00 -11.00
CA ASP A 94 1.74 -0.33 -10.71
C ASP A 94 0.83 -0.33 -9.47
N GLY A 95 0.81 0.80 -8.77
CA GLY A 95 0.07 1.03 -7.54
C GLY A 95 0.19 2.47 -7.04
N ILE A 96 -0.49 2.77 -5.95
CA ILE A 96 -0.47 4.07 -5.26
C ILE A 96 -0.11 3.86 -3.80
N MET A 97 0.68 4.76 -3.23
CA MET A 97 0.79 4.97 -1.79
C MET A 97 0.16 6.31 -1.46
N GLY A 98 -1.02 6.27 -0.84
CA GLY A 98 -1.63 7.46 -0.28
C GLY A 98 -0.79 8.06 0.85
N LEU A 99 -0.75 9.40 0.90
CA LEU A 99 -0.03 10.18 1.90
C LEU A 99 -0.97 11.03 2.77
N THR A 100 -2.29 10.94 2.56
CA THR A 100 -3.25 11.61 3.44
C THR A 100 -3.49 10.81 4.72
N PHE A 101 -4.27 11.42 5.62
CA PHE A 101 -4.57 10.84 6.92
C PHE A 101 -5.41 9.57 6.83
N THR A 102 -5.22 8.68 7.81
CA THR A 102 -5.82 7.34 7.87
C THR A 102 -7.35 7.39 7.87
N GLU A 103 -7.94 8.45 8.42
CA GLU A 103 -9.38 8.70 8.52
C GLU A 103 -10.04 8.83 7.15
N LEU A 104 -9.27 9.11 6.10
CA LEU A 104 -9.76 9.20 4.72
C LEU A 104 -9.59 7.89 3.93
N SER A 105 -9.01 6.85 4.55
CA SER A 105 -8.81 5.53 3.91
C SER A 105 -10.13 4.81 3.69
N LYS A 106 -10.35 4.31 2.47
CA LYS A 106 -11.50 3.45 2.14
C LYS A 106 -11.31 2.02 2.61
N SER A 107 -10.08 1.58 2.79
CA SER A 107 -9.75 0.28 3.36
C SER A 107 -9.61 0.29 4.89
N ALA A 108 -9.73 1.47 5.52
CA ALA A 108 -9.46 1.68 6.95
C ALA A 108 -8.06 1.18 7.36
N THR A 109 -7.05 1.42 6.52
CA THR A 109 -5.65 0.99 6.75
C THR A 109 -4.74 2.20 6.88
N LYS A 110 -3.60 2.02 7.58
CA LYS A 110 -2.55 3.04 7.65
C LYS A 110 -1.60 2.87 6.47
N ASN A 111 -1.33 3.94 5.73
CA ASN A 111 -0.30 3.91 4.71
C ASN A 111 1.10 3.66 5.33
N PRO A 112 2.08 3.18 4.55
CA PRO A 112 3.44 2.90 5.02
C PRO A 112 4.09 4.04 5.80
N LEU A 113 3.88 5.30 5.41
CA LEU A 113 4.47 6.45 6.11
C LEU A 113 3.85 6.64 7.50
N MET A 114 2.51 6.62 7.60
CA MET A 114 1.82 6.73 8.89
C MET A 114 2.16 5.56 9.81
N ALA A 115 2.22 4.33 9.29
CA ALA A 115 2.62 3.17 10.06
C ALA A 115 4.07 3.28 10.58
N ALA A 116 4.97 3.85 9.79
CA ALA A 116 6.35 4.09 10.21
C ALA A 116 6.46 5.19 11.29
N ILE A 117 5.62 6.22 11.24
CA ILE A 117 5.57 7.27 12.28
C ILE A 117 5.13 6.69 13.62
N ASP A 118 4.11 5.82 13.62
CA ASP A 118 3.61 5.19 14.85
C ASP A 118 4.61 4.19 15.45
N ASN A 119 5.45 3.59 14.61
CA ASN A 119 6.43 2.63 15.05
C ASN A 119 7.65 3.33 15.65
N SER A 120 7.59 3.54 16.97
CA SER A 120 8.63 4.19 17.79
C SER A 120 10.05 3.63 17.66
N LYS A 121 10.21 2.45 17.03
CA LYS A 121 11.52 1.89 16.68
C LYS A 121 12.24 2.68 15.60
N TYR A 122 11.52 3.35 14.71
CA TYR A 122 12.14 4.17 13.69
C TYR A 122 12.42 5.55 14.27
N LYS A 123 13.70 5.86 14.50
CA LYS A 123 14.16 7.25 14.44
C LYS A 123 14.05 7.66 12.98
N LEU A 124 12.86 8.05 12.56
CA LEU A 124 12.66 8.52 11.21
C LEU A 124 13.69 9.63 10.98
N PRO A 125 14.57 9.52 9.96
CA PRO A 125 15.28 10.70 9.50
C PRO A 125 14.20 11.76 9.24
N LYS A 126 14.50 13.04 9.45
CA LYS A 126 13.54 14.11 9.13
C LYS A 126 13.24 14.04 7.62
N ILE A 127 12.22 13.27 7.25
CA ILE A 127 11.74 13.13 5.88
C ILE A 127 10.80 14.32 5.61
N PHE A 128 10.00 14.72 6.62
CA PHE A 128 9.23 15.97 6.68
C PHE A 128 9.13 16.47 8.14
N ILE A 129 8.95 17.78 8.33
CA ILE A 129 8.59 18.39 9.63
C ILE A 129 7.09 18.73 9.56
N VAL A 130 6.28 18.18 10.46
CA VAL A 130 4.89 18.59 10.66
C VAL A 130 4.85 19.45 11.91
N ASN A 131 4.70 20.77 11.74
CA ASN A 131 4.45 21.67 12.85
C ASN A 131 2.94 21.75 13.08
N HIS A 132 2.48 21.31 14.25
CA HIS A 132 1.14 21.64 14.73
C HIS A 132 1.21 22.99 15.45
N THR A 133 0.71 24.06 14.83
CA THR A 133 0.24 25.23 15.57
C THR A 133 -1.17 24.94 16.08
N GLN A 134 -1.39 25.18 17.37
CA GLN A 134 -2.64 24.96 18.10
C GLN A 134 -3.84 25.66 17.46
#